data_AF-A0A831KHU8-F1
#
_entry.id   AF-A0A831KHU8-F1
#
_cell.length_a   1.000
_cell.length_b   1.000
_cell.length_c   1.000
_cell.angle_alpha   90.00
_cell.angle_beta   90.00
_cell.angle_gamma   90.00
#
_symmetry.space_group_name_H-M   'P 1'
#
loop_
_entity.id
_entity.type
_entity.pdbx_description
1 polymer ?
#
loop_
_entity_poly.entity_id
_entity_poly.type
_entity_poly.pdbx_seq_one_letter_code
_entity_poly.pdbx_strand_id
1 'polypeptide(L)'
;MDDDKKSDKKIINVRIPLFGQQTVKLYKMAKYVYDRLEDEERGVREVTRLKNEVMHLGILHEIGDVPKFSRWNHITTMLILIEKLSDLQKSSGDIGLLQSLDISFTSNAKLKNSKDLKVSVEDLLKSWTILYSIGHFVGTFTTEHALLKYIIKQDDEDAFIEELKNKLDTYMNNKEMVSDIVKEFERIIIKEEDVFKFFKIFTTLKVLNLFNSRDDMDKGVVELAVFNLLGDEYLFKFRNLDQRKKLENIRELFKLVRQVSYLILDGYFSQNFVNVNPHWLILNVDVMFRDKSYRDLLDNLNVFYTKTIYQSPENMYYHHKLVQKIEREVFQKKYGKRWGELISHIIDNRLDDEILETIEDSTNLIAERPKHFARIISSELPKPVTLENNLFGDLDGGIIKNVSADHYEIDIYLEPKCTDDIFKICRVVFELYSRTMERADVQSLIEGFEEVGEKLVISTLNIFKTSDEGINYKCTKRKLGYSSIIF
;
A
#
# COMPACT_ATOMS: atom_id res chain seq x y z
N MET A 1 17.70 -41.44 23.65
CA MET A 1 16.99 -40.96 22.45
C MET A 1 15.69 -40.41 22.97
N ASP A 2 15.66 -39.12 23.28
CA ASP A 2 14.45 -38.47 23.75
C ASP A 2 13.63 -38.04 22.53
N ASP A 3 12.37 -38.47 22.49
CA ASP A 3 11.38 -37.99 21.52
C ASP A 3 11.07 -36.52 21.82
N ASP A 4 11.81 -35.63 21.18
CA ASP A 4 11.59 -34.19 21.25
C ASP A 4 10.26 -33.85 20.56
N LYS A 5 9.19 -33.83 21.38
CA LYS A 5 7.82 -33.49 20.96
C LYS A 5 7.79 -32.04 20.46
N LYS A 6 8.07 -31.85 19.17
CA LYS A 6 7.92 -30.57 18.46
C LYS A 6 6.57 -29.95 18.82
N SER A 7 6.62 -28.88 19.61
CA SER A 7 5.45 -28.17 20.12
C SER A 7 4.47 -27.83 18.99
N ASP A 8 3.18 -28.16 19.18
CA ASP A 8 2.08 -27.79 18.28
C ASP A 8 1.93 -26.27 18.06
N LYS A 9 2.63 -25.46 18.86
CA LYS A 9 2.58 -24.00 18.86
C LYS A 9 3.98 -23.42 18.75
N LYS A 10 4.14 -22.37 17.95
CA LYS A 10 5.37 -21.56 17.92
C LYS A 10 5.14 -20.28 18.72
N ILE A 11 6.11 -19.95 19.56
CA ILE A 11 6.05 -18.75 20.41
C ILE A 11 6.97 -17.70 19.80
N ILE A 12 6.44 -16.51 19.57
CA ILE A 12 7.20 -15.35 19.10
C ILE A 12 7.22 -14.32 20.23
N ASN A 13 8.41 -14.01 20.73
CA ASN A 13 8.63 -12.92 21.67
C ASN A 13 9.05 -11.67 20.91
N VAL A 14 8.31 -10.58 21.08
CA VAL A 14 8.48 -9.32 20.35
C VAL A 14 8.41 -8.15 21.31
N ARG A 15 9.15 -7.09 21.02
CA ARG A 15 9.11 -5.84 21.78
C ARG A 15 8.61 -4.72 20.88
N ILE A 16 7.45 -4.15 21.21
CA ILE A 16 6.85 -3.00 20.51
C ILE A 16 6.77 -1.85 21.53
N PRO A 17 7.19 -0.61 21.20
CA PRO A 17 7.31 0.48 22.18
C PRO A 17 6.09 0.68 23.08
N LEU A 18 4.88 0.61 22.50
CA LEU A 18 3.61 0.83 23.20
C LEU A 18 3.10 -0.36 24.01
N PHE A 19 3.58 -1.59 23.73
CA PHE A 19 3.16 -2.81 24.43
C PHE A 19 4.27 -3.43 25.28
N GLY A 20 5.48 -2.87 25.27
CA GLY A 20 6.65 -3.48 25.88
C GLY A 20 6.97 -4.84 25.25
N GLN A 21 7.44 -5.78 26.06
CA GLN A 21 7.63 -7.17 25.65
C GLN A 21 6.28 -7.89 25.62
N GLN A 22 5.97 -8.54 24.50
CA GLN A 22 4.76 -9.32 24.27
C GLN A 22 5.12 -10.71 23.74
N THR A 23 4.23 -11.66 24.00
CA THR A 23 4.37 -13.05 23.58
C THR A 23 3.17 -13.43 22.72
N VAL A 24 3.42 -13.74 21.45
CA VAL A 24 2.41 -14.16 20.47
C VAL A 24 2.49 -15.67 20.29
N LYS A 25 1.34 -16.35 20.30
CA LYS A 25 1.22 -17.79 20.06
C LYS A 25 0.74 -18.04 18.63
N LEU A 26 1.56 -18.68 17.81
CA LEU A 26 1.16 -19.19 16.50
C LEU A 26 0.69 -20.64 16.65
N TYR A 27 -0.51 -20.93 16.15
CA TYR A 27 -1.13 -22.25 16.16
C TYR A 27 -0.84 -22.97 14.84
N LYS A 28 -1.59 -24.02 14.50
CA LYS A 28 -1.21 -25.01 13.47
C LYS A 28 -0.88 -24.39 12.11
N MET A 29 -1.78 -23.57 11.55
CA MET A 29 -1.59 -22.94 10.24
C MET A 29 -0.62 -21.77 10.31
N ALA A 30 -0.72 -20.90 11.31
CA ALA A 30 0.16 -19.74 11.42
C ALA A 30 1.63 -20.12 11.71
N LYS A 31 1.85 -21.19 12.50
CA LYS A 31 3.17 -21.80 12.71
C LYS A 31 3.71 -22.36 11.41
N TYR A 32 2.88 -23.13 10.67
CA TYR A 32 3.28 -23.70 9.38
C TYR A 32 3.68 -22.61 8.39
N VAL A 33 2.86 -21.56 8.25
CA VAL A 33 3.17 -20.38 7.44
C VAL A 33 4.49 -19.73 7.87
N TYR A 34 4.69 -19.47 9.16
CA TYR A 34 5.94 -18.90 9.66
C TYR A 34 7.15 -19.79 9.29
N ASP A 35 7.06 -21.09 9.58
CA ASP A 35 8.16 -22.03 9.39
C ASP A 35 8.50 -22.25 7.89
N ARG A 36 7.51 -22.13 6.99
CA ARG A 36 7.73 -22.17 5.53
C ARG A 36 8.33 -20.87 4.97
N LEU A 37 8.14 -19.74 5.65
CA LEU A 37 8.69 -18.42 5.29
C LEU A 37 10.08 -18.16 5.92
N GLU A 38 10.54 -19.03 6.80
CA GLU A 38 11.85 -18.96 7.47
C GLU A 38 12.44 -20.39 7.54
N ASP A 39 12.86 -20.88 6.37
CA ASP A 39 13.31 -22.25 6.10
C ASP A 39 14.76 -22.21 5.57
N GLU A 40 15.71 -22.30 6.50
CA GLU A 40 17.16 -22.24 6.23
C GLU A 40 17.62 -23.36 5.27
N GLU A 41 17.04 -24.56 5.36
CA GLU A 41 17.38 -25.70 4.48
C GLU A 41 17.06 -25.41 3.01
N ARG A 42 16.09 -24.53 2.75
CA ARG A 42 15.71 -24.06 1.41
C ARG A 42 16.21 -22.66 1.08
N GLY A 43 16.96 -22.01 1.97
CA GLY A 43 17.40 -20.62 1.83
C GLY A 43 16.27 -19.58 1.87
N VAL A 44 15.08 -19.94 2.37
CA VAL A 44 13.92 -19.03 2.42
C VAL A 44 14.00 -18.19 3.69
N ARG A 45 14.12 -16.87 3.53
CA ARG A 45 14.37 -15.91 4.62
C ARG A 45 13.34 -14.77 4.67
N GLU A 46 12.10 -14.99 4.25
CA GLU A 46 11.07 -13.94 4.12
C GLU A 46 10.75 -13.24 5.45
N VAL A 47 10.74 -13.97 6.57
CA VAL A 47 10.52 -13.33 7.87
C VAL A 47 11.73 -12.47 8.28
N THR A 48 12.95 -12.94 8.05
CA THR A 48 14.18 -12.16 8.26
C THR A 48 14.29 -10.94 7.34
N ARG A 49 13.96 -11.08 6.05
CA ARG A 49 13.84 -10.00 5.07
C ARG A 49 12.86 -8.92 5.53
N LEU A 50 11.66 -9.32 5.97
CA LEU A 50 10.64 -8.39 6.50
C LEU A 50 11.04 -7.74 7.83
N LYS A 51 12.01 -8.30 8.58
CA LYS A 51 12.58 -7.70 9.79
C LYS A 51 13.65 -6.66 9.48
N ASN A 52 14.46 -6.88 8.46
CA ASN A 52 15.75 -6.19 8.28
C ASN A 52 15.79 -5.28 7.04
N GLU A 53 15.14 -5.65 5.94
CA GLU A 53 15.28 -4.98 4.64
C GLU A 53 14.02 -4.19 4.27
N VAL A 54 12.83 -4.73 4.53
CA VAL A 54 11.57 -4.06 4.14
C VAL A 54 11.07 -3.13 5.25
N MET A 55 11.35 -1.84 5.12
CA MET A 55 10.92 -0.82 6.08
C MET A 55 9.42 -0.50 6.02
N HIS A 56 8.80 -0.22 7.17
CA HIS A 56 7.35 0.04 7.28
C HIS A 56 6.92 1.34 6.58
N LEU A 57 7.74 2.38 6.68
CA LEU A 57 7.52 3.65 5.98
C LEU A 57 8.25 3.70 4.63
N GLY A 58 8.77 2.57 4.14
CA GLY A 58 9.58 2.52 2.92
C GLY A 58 10.76 3.51 2.98
N ILE A 59 10.89 4.31 1.93
CA ILE A 59 11.97 5.31 1.75
C ILE A 59 12.04 6.39 2.83
N LEU A 60 10.99 6.62 3.62
CA LEU A 60 10.96 7.74 4.58
C LEU A 60 11.97 7.60 5.72
N HIS A 61 12.45 6.38 5.95
CA HIS A 61 13.50 6.07 6.93
C HIS A 61 14.92 6.42 6.45
N GLU A 62 15.10 6.70 5.15
CA GLU A 62 16.40 7.03 4.55
C GLU A 62 16.55 8.54 4.25
N ILE A 63 15.47 9.31 4.36
CA ILE A 63 15.41 10.74 3.98
C ILE A 63 15.09 11.69 5.14
N GLY A 64 14.90 11.16 6.35
CA GLY A 64 14.65 11.96 7.56
C GLY A 64 14.99 11.18 8.84
N ASP A 65 15.10 11.92 9.96
CA ASP A 65 15.43 11.39 11.29
C ASP A 65 14.26 10.60 11.93
N VAL A 66 13.67 9.66 11.18
CA VAL A 66 12.58 8.80 11.64
C VAL A 66 13.16 7.46 12.11
N PRO A 67 12.81 6.98 13.32
CA PRO A 67 13.30 5.69 13.80
C PRO A 67 12.96 4.53 12.86
N LYS A 68 13.95 3.73 12.47
CA LYS A 68 13.76 2.58 11.57
C LYS A 68 12.89 1.49 12.21
N PHE A 69 11.71 1.27 11.63
CA PHE A 69 10.82 0.15 11.96
C PHE A 69 10.49 -0.60 10.68
N SER A 70 10.56 -1.93 10.74
CA SER A 70 10.35 -2.80 9.59
C SER A 70 8.90 -3.25 9.45
N ARG A 71 8.54 -3.81 8.29
CA ARG A 71 7.21 -4.40 8.08
C ARG A 71 6.93 -5.54 9.06
N TRP A 72 7.95 -6.20 9.59
CA TRP A 72 7.77 -7.15 10.69
C TRP A 72 7.25 -6.50 11.98
N ASN A 73 7.59 -5.24 12.29
CA ASN A 73 6.97 -4.53 13.43
C ASN A 73 5.47 -4.31 13.21
N HIS A 74 5.05 -4.04 11.98
CA HIS A 74 3.63 -3.92 11.62
C HIS A 74 2.90 -5.27 11.71
N ILE A 75 3.44 -6.33 11.11
CA ILE A 75 2.93 -7.71 11.22
C ILE A 75 2.79 -8.11 12.68
N THR A 76 3.82 -7.92 13.50
CA THR A 76 3.80 -8.32 14.91
C THR A 76 2.86 -7.46 15.75
N THR A 77 2.67 -6.18 15.43
CA THR A 77 1.63 -5.34 16.03
C THR A 77 0.23 -5.90 15.74
N MET A 78 -0.06 -6.27 14.49
CA MET A 78 -1.32 -6.94 14.12
C MET A 78 -1.50 -8.28 14.87
N LEU A 79 -0.45 -9.11 14.96
CA LEU A 79 -0.50 -10.37 15.69
C LEU A 79 -0.77 -10.19 17.19
N ILE A 80 -0.18 -9.15 17.82
CA ILE A 80 -0.44 -8.78 19.23
C ILE A 80 -1.90 -8.35 19.41
N LEU A 81 -2.44 -7.54 18.48
CA LEU A 81 -3.85 -7.14 18.51
C LEU A 81 -4.77 -8.37 18.44
N ILE A 82 -4.51 -9.32 17.53
CA ILE A 82 -5.30 -10.55 17.40
C ILE A 82 -5.22 -11.41 18.68
N GLU A 83 -4.03 -11.58 19.27
CA GLU A 83 -3.87 -12.31 20.55
C GLU A 83 -4.68 -11.64 21.67
N LYS A 84 -4.57 -10.31 21.83
CA LYS A 84 -5.30 -9.56 22.86
C LYS A 84 -6.82 -9.62 22.67
N LEU A 85 -7.32 -9.51 21.44
CA LEU A 85 -8.75 -9.64 21.14
C LEU A 85 -9.26 -11.05 21.44
N SER A 86 -8.47 -12.09 21.15
CA SER A 86 -8.80 -13.49 21.47
C SER A 86 -8.80 -13.76 22.98
N ASP A 87 -7.80 -13.26 23.71
CA ASP A 87 -7.72 -13.43 25.17
C ASP A 87 -8.79 -12.63 25.92
N LEU A 88 -9.17 -11.46 25.41
CA LEU A 88 -10.33 -10.71 25.90
C LEU A 88 -11.63 -11.52 25.69
N GLN A 89 -11.88 -12.09 24.52
CA GLN A 89 -13.05 -12.97 24.29
C GLN A 89 -13.10 -14.12 25.31
N LYS A 90 -11.96 -14.79 25.55
CA LYS A 90 -11.86 -15.94 26.48
C LYS A 90 -12.11 -15.54 27.94
N SER A 91 -11.64 -14.37 28.36
CA SER A 91 -11.64 -13.96 29.77
C SER A 91 -12.95 -13.29 30.21
N SER A 92 -13.64 -12.58 29.31
CA SER A 92 -14.86 -11.84 29.66
C SER A 92 -16.15 -12.65 29.49
N GLY A 93 -16.13 -13.79 28.77
CA GLY A 93 -17.30 -14.64 28.50
C GLY A 93 -18.27 -14.05 27.47
N ASP A 94 -18.64 -12.78 27.64
CA ASP A 94 -19.42 -11.97 26.71
C ASP A 94 -18.64 -10.70 26.34
N ILE A 95 -18.04 -10.67 25.15
CA ILE A 95 -17.69 -9.41 24.49
C ILE A 95 -18.57 -9.26 23.26
N GLY A 96 -19.40 -8.22 23.27
CA GLY A 96 -20.34 -7.89 22.20
C GLY A 96 -19.70 -7.75 20.82
N LEU A 97 -18.38 -7.53 20.75
CA LEU A 97 -17.54 -7.62 19.54
C LEU A 97 -17.93 -8.80 18.65
N LEU A 98 -17.91 -10.00 19.21
CA LEU A 98 -17.94 -11.24 18.43
C LEU A 98 -19.35 -11.80 18.22
N GLN A 99 -20.27 -11.49 19.13
CA GLN A 99 -21.70 -11.60 18.85
C GLN A 99 -22.13 -10.63 17.73
N SER A 100 -21.63 -9.39 17.71
CA SER A 100 -21.99 -8.43 16.64
C SER A 100 -21.42 -8.78 15.27
N LEU A 101 -20.28 -9.48 15.25
CA LEU A 101 -19.65 -10.00 14.04
C LEU A 101 -20.11 -11.41 13.63
N ASP A 102 -20.92 -12.09 14.45
CA ASP A 102 -21.32 -13.49 14.21
C ASP A 102 -20.10 -14.43 14.00
N ILE A 103 -19.03 -14.18 14.75
CA ILE A 103 -17.73 -14.86 14.68
C ILE A 103 -17.33 -15.29 16.09
N SER A 104 -16.52 -16.34 16.20
CA SER A 104 -15.71 -16.57 17.41
C SER A 104 -14.28 -16.92 16.99
N PHE A 105 -13.26 -16.44 17.71
CA PHE A 105 -11.86 -16.77 17.43
C PHE A 105 -11.59 -18.29 17.49
N THR A 106 -12.35 -19.01 18.31
CA THR A 106 -12.29 -20.48 18.43
C THR A 106 -13.10 -21.23 17.39
N SER A 107 -14.00 -20.55 16.66
CA SER A 107 -14.83 -21.20 15.64
C SER A 107 -14.02 -21.50 14.38
N ASN A 108 -14.39 -22.57 13.66
CA ASN A 108 -13.72 -22.92 12.40
C ASN A 108 -14.13 -21.97 11.26
N ALA A 109 -13.16 -21.53 10.47
CA ALA A 109 -13.35 -20.93 9.16
C ALA A 109 -13.01 -21.97 8.07
N LYS A 110 -13.64 -21.85 6.90
CA LYS A 110 -13.44 -22.77 5.77
C LYS A 110 -13.30 -22.00 4.47
N LEU A 111 -12.14 -22.16 3.83
CA LEU A 111 -11.89 -21.64 2.49
C LEU A 111 -12.45 -22.60 1.44
N LYS A 112 -12.66 -22.14 0.20
CA LYS A 112 -13.50 -22.84 -0.80
C LYS A 112 -12.96 -24.23 -1.12
N ASN A 113 -11.67 -24.35 -1.39
CA ASN A 113 -11.04 -25.63 -1.78
C ASN A 113 -10.31 -26.35 -0.63
N SER A 114 -10.24 -25.78 0.58
CA SER A 114 -9.63 -26.42 1.76
C SER A 114 -10.64 -27.32 2.50
N LYS A 115 -11.17 -28.34 1.83
CA LYS A 115 -12.37 -29.08 2.31
C LYS A 115 -12.21 -29.71 3.70
N ASP A 116 -11.03 -30.25 3.99
CA ASP A 116 -10.77 -31.03 5.21
C ASP A 116 -9.93 -30.26 6.25
N LEU A 117 -9.37 -29.11 5.85
CA LEU A 117 -8.62 -28.23 6.75
C LEU A 117 -9.57 -27.42 7.64
N LYS A 118 -9.65 -27.79 8.91
CA LYS A 118 -10.31 -27.00 9.97
C LYS A 118 -9.29 -26.04 10.59
N VAL A 119 -9.44 -24.75 10.29
CA VAL A 119 -8.62 -23.65 10.85
C VAL A 119 -9.50 -22.80 11.75
N SER A 120 -9.06 -22.44 12.95
CA SER A 120 -9.78 -21.48 13.79
C SER A 120 -9.68 -20.07 13.19
N VAL A 121 -10.64 -19.19 13.49
CA VAL A 121 -10.57 -17.80 13.00
C VAL A 121 -9.32 -17.08 13.49
N GLU A 122 -8.85 -17.36 14.71
CA GLU A 122 -7.58 -16.81 15.22
C GLU A 122 -6.37 -17.26 14.38
N ASP A 123 -6.27 -18.56 14.10
CA ASP A 123 -5.15 -19.14 13.35
C ASP A 123 -5.17 -18.69 11.88
N LEU A 124 -6.37 -18.52 11.30
CA LEU A 124 -6.55 -17.95 9.96
C LEU A 124 -6.12 -16.48 9.89
N LEU A 125 -6.56 -15.64 10.84
CA LEU A 125 -6.19 -14.23 10.90
C LEU A 125 -4.68 -14.04 11.13
N LYS A 126 -4.07 -14.86 11.99
CA LYS A 126 -2.61 -14.85 12.20
C LYS A 126 -1.85 -15.29 10.95
N SER A 127 -2.33 -16.34 10.27
CA SER A 127 -1.76 -16.79 8.98
C SER A 127 -1.84 -15.69 7.92
N TRP A 128 -3.01 -15.05 7.77
CA TRP A 128 -3.19 -13.93 6.83
C TRP A 128 -2.24 -12.78 7.16
N THR A 129 -2.14 -12.41 8.44
CA THR A 129 -1.27 -11.32 8.92
C THR A 129 0.21 -11.55 8.57
N ILE A 130 0.71 -12.79 8.68
CA ILE A 130 2.10 -13.12 8.33
C ILE A 130 2.31 -13.06 6.81
N LEU A 131 1.36 -13.58 6.01
CA LEU A 131 1.45 -13.59 4.55
C LEU A 131 1.29 -12.20 3.92
N TYR A 132 0.49 -11.33 4.54
CA TYR A 132 -0.05 -10.12 3.92
C TYR A 132 1.03 -9.18 3.33
N SER A 133 2.24 -9.12 3.90
CA SER A 133 3.28 -8.17 3.44
C SER A 133 4.46 -8.81 2.70
N ILE A 134 4.50 -10.13 2.46
CA ILE A 134 5.68 -10.77 1.85
C ILE A 134 5.96 -10.28 0.41
N GLY A 135 4.94 -9.82 -0.31
CA GLY A 135 5.08 -9.27 -1.67
C GLY A 135 5.50 -7.80 -1.75
N HIS A 136 5.72 -7.10 -0.63
CA HIS A 136 6.28 -5.76 -0.66
C HIS A 136 7.76 -5.79 -1.02
N PHE A 137 8.19 -4.77 -1.77
CA PHE A 137 9.59 -4.52 -2.13
C PHE A 137 10.30 -3.72 -1.03
N VAL A 138 11.64 -3.76 -1.00
CA VAL A 138 12.43 -2.67 -0.40
C VAL A 138 11.94 -1.32 -0.98
N GLY A 139 11.85 -0.28 -0.15
CA GLY A 139 11.25 1.00 -0.54
C GLY A 139 9.71 1.00 -0.62
N THR A 140 9.07 -0.17 -0.63
CA THR A 140 7.60 -0.38 -0.65
C THR A 140 6.92 0.33 -1.82
N PHE A 141 5.91 1.18 -1.57
CA PHE A 141 5.11 1.85 -2.59
C PHE A 141 5.93 2.67 -3.59
N THR A 142 7.11 3.19 -3.21
CA THR A 142 8.03 3.87 -4.16
C THR A 142 8.56 2.93 -5.22
N THR A 143 8.99 1.74 -4.84
CA THR A 143 9.53 0.73 -5.77
C THR A 143 8.42 0.04 -6.54
N GLU A 144 7.27 -0.19 -5.90
CA GLU A 144 6.06 -0.73 -6.53
C GLU A 144 5.52 0.23 -7.60
N HIS A 145 5.53 1.55 -7.32
CA HIS A 145 5.21 2.59 -8.31
C HIS A 145 6.27 2.65 -9.42
N ALA A 146 7.56 2.56 -9.12
CA ALA A 146 8.62 2.52 -10.12
C ALA A 146 8.48 1.33 -11.09
N LEU A 147 8.14 0.15 -10.59
CA LEU A 147 7.92 -1.04 -11.42
C LEU A 147 6.66 -0.92 -12.27
N LEU A 148 5.54 -0.45 -11.69
CA LEU A 148 4.31 -0.23 -12.46
C LEU A 148 4.53 0.84 -13.55
N LYS A 149 5.17 1.95 -13.21
CA LYS A 149 5.56 3.02 -14.15
C LYS A 149 6.44 2.49 -15.27
N TYR A 150 7.40 1.62 -14.94
CA TYR A 150 8.24 0.95 -15.93
C TYR A 150 7.41 0.09 -16.90
N ILE A 151 6.51 -0.76 -16.39
CA ILE A 151 5.64 -1.64 -17.19
C ILE A 151 4.78 -0.82 -18.16
N ILE A 152 4.04 0.18 -17.67
CA ILE A 152 3.20 1.07 -18.51
C ILE A 152 4.04 1.80 -19.57
N LYS A 153 5.21 2.32 -19.19
CA LYS A 153 6.08 3.11 -20.09
C LYS A 153 6.73 2.28 -21.20
N GLN A 154 6.76 0.95 -21.08
CA GLN A 154 7.28 0.07 -22.14
C GLN A 154 6.24 -0.24 -23.24
N ASP A 155 4.97 0.12 -23.08
CA ASP A 155 3.85 -0.24 -23.98
C ASP A 155 3.87 -1.75 -24.27
N ASP A 156 3.80 -2.54 -23.18
CA ASP A 156 4.12 -3.97 -23.12
C ASP A 156 3.44 -4.70 -21.95
N GLU A 157 2.39 -4.11 -21.40
CA GLU A 157 1.67 -4.62 -20.24
C GLU A 157 1.13 -6.04 -20.50
N ASP A 158 0.65 -6.30 -21.71
CA ASP A 158 0.13 -7.61 -22.12
C ASP A 158 1.20 -8.70 -22.07
N ALA A 159 2.45 -8.40 -22.45
CA ALA A 159 3.56 -9.35 -22.35
C ALA A 159 3.96 -9.61 -20.89
N PHE A 160 3.90 -8.58 -20.04
CA PHE A 160 4.11 -8.75 -18.60
C PHE A 160 3.00 -9.59 -17.95
N ILE A 161 1.73 -9.37 -18.31
CA ILE A 161 0.57 -10.17 -17.87
C ILE A 161 0.71 -11.63 -18.33
N GLU A 162 1.13 -11.88 -19.57
CA GLU A 162 1.31 -13.25 -20.07
C GLU A 162 2.43 -13.99 -19.33
N GLU A 163 3.53 -13.32 -18.97
CA GLU A 163 4.57 -13.92 -18.12
C GLU A 163 4.08 -14.19 -16.68
N LEU A 164 3.27 -13.30 -16.09
CA LEU A 164 2.60 -13.57 -14.81
C LEU A 164 1.67 -14.81 -14.93
N LYS A 165 0.93 -14.93 -16.02
CA LYS A 165 0.06 -16.08 -16.33
C LYS A 165 0.86 -17.38 -16.53
N ASN A 166 2.02 -17.32 -17.19
CA ASN A 166 2.94 -18.46 -17.34
C ASN A 166 3.43 -18.97 -15.97
N LYS A 167 3.72 -18.06 -15.02
CA LYS A 167 4.02 -18.45 -13.63
C LYS A 167 2.82 -19.10 -12.94
N LEU A 168 1.62 -18.52 -13.03
CA LEU A 168 0.41 -19.09 -12.45
C LEU A 168 0.11 -20.50 -12.99
N ASP A 169 0.23 -20.70 -14.30
CA ASP A 169 0.01 -22.01 -14.94
C ASP A 169 1.07 -23.05 -14.55
N THR A 170 2.27 -22.62 -14.15
CA THR A 170 3.31 -23.50 -13.59
C THR A 170 2.95 -23.97 -12.17
N TYR A 171 2.35 -23.10 -11.36
CA TYR A 171 2.01 -23.39 -9.96
C TYR A 171 0.61 -24.01 -9.78
N MET A 172 -0.33 -23.75 -10.70
CA MET A 172 -1.76 -24.03 -10.51
C MET A 172 -2.39 -24.79 -11.69
N ASN A 173 -2.92 -25.98 -11.40
CA ASN A 173 -3.71 -26.75 -12.38
C ASN A 173 -5.17 -26.26 -12.52
N ASN A 174 -5.62 -25.32 -11.69
CA ASN A 174 -7.02 -24.85 -11.68
C ASN A 174 -7.21 -23.67 -12.65
N LYS A 175 -7.54 -23.96 -13.91
CA LYS A 175 -7.71 -22.96 -14.98
C LYS A 175 -8.80 -21.90 -14.72
N GLU A 176 -9.88 -22.23 -14.00
CA GLU A 176 -10.89 -21.25 -13.57
C GLU A 176 -10.25 -20.21 -12.65
N MET A 177 -9.52 -20.68 -11.63
CA MET A 177 -8.85 -19.83 -10.67
C MET A 177 -7.72 -19.00 -11.29
N VAL A 178 -6.92 -19.58 -12.19
CA VAL A 178 -5.90 -18.84 -12.94
C VAL A 178 -6.55 -17.72 -13.76
N SER A 179 -7.64 -17.99 -14.47
CA SER A 179 -8.35 -16.97 -15.26
C SER A 179 -8.82 -15.79 -14.41
N ASP A 180 -9.35 -16.04 -13.21
CA ASP A 180 -9.80 -14.96 -12.33
C ASP A 180 -8.64 -14.17 -11.71
N ILE A 181 -7.53 -14.84 -11.35
CA ILE A 181 -6.32 -14.15 -10.88
C ILE A 181 -5.73 -13.26 -11.99
N VAL A 182 -5.72 -13.72 -13.25
CA VAL A 182 -5.23 -12.93 -14.39
C VAL A 182 -6.11 -11.71 -14.65
N LYS A 183 -7.44 -11.83 -14.60
CA LYS A 183 -8.35 -10.67 -14.71
C LYS A 183 -8.10 -9.62 -13.62
N GLU A 184 -7.77 -10.07 -12.41
CA GLU A 184 -7.43 -9.18 -11.30
C GLU A 184 -6.05 -8.53 -11.49
N PHE A 185 -5.07 -9.24 -12.07
CA PHE A 185 -3.80 -8.65 -12.47
C PHE A 185 -3.99 -7.57 -13.55
N GLU A 186 -4.79 -7.85 -14.60
CA GLU A 186 -5.18 -6.85 -15.59
C GLU A 186 -5.91 -5.66 -14.95
N ARG A 187 -6.78 -5.89 -13.96
CA ARG A 187 -7.50 -4.82 -13.27
C ARG A 187 -6.53 -3.91 -12.53
N ILE A 188 -5.63 -4.49 -11.74
CA ILE A 188 -4.62 -3.75 -10.96
C ILE A 188 -3.64 -3.01 -11.89
N ILE A 189 -3.12 -3.67 -12.93
CA ILE A 189 -2.04 -3.13 -13.76
C ILE A 189 -2.57 -2.22 -14.87
N ILE A 190 -3.52 -2.69 -15.69
CA ILE A 190 -3.90 -2.05 -16.95
C ILE A 190 -5.12 -1.13 -16.79
N LYS A 191 -6.10 -1.51 -15.95
CA LYS A 191 -7.37 -0.79 -15.83
C LYS A 191 -7.33 0.32 -14.78
N GLU A 192 -6.73 0.05 -13.61
CA GLU A 192 -6.69 0.98 -12.47
C GLU A 192 -5.30 1.58 -12.20
N GLU A 193 -4.23 0.92 -12.62
CA GLU A 193 -2.84 1.26 -12.27
C GLU A 193 -2.65 1.43 -10.74
N ASP A 194 -3.22 0.48 -9.98
CA ASP A 194 -3.34 0.54 -8.51
C ASP A 194 -2.06 0.07 -7.80
N VAL A 195 -1.13 1.01 -7.64
CA VAL A 195 0.11 0.88 -6.84
C VAL A 195 -0.16 0.24 -5.46
N PHE A 196 -1.27 0.59 -4.80
CA PHE A 196 -1.57 0.14 -3.44
C PHE A 196 -2.13 -1.28 -3.36
N LYS A 197 -2.51 -1.90 -4.49
CA LYS A 197 -2.79 -3.34 -4.59
C LYS A 197 -1.65 -4.12 -5.26
N PHE A 198 -0.71 -3.47 -5.92
CA PHE A 198 0.32 -4.11 -6.75
C PHE A 198 1.16 -5.17 -6.01
N PHE A 199 1.57 -4.92 -4.75
CA PHE A 199 2.28 -5.91 -3.92
C PHE A 199 1.51 -7.23 -3.70
N LYS A 200 0.17 -7.25 -3.86
CA LYS A 200 -0.65 -8.47 -3.71
C LYS A 200 -0.39 -9.47 -4.82
N ILE A 201 0.01 -9.02 -6.02
CA ILE A 201 0.39 -9.86 -7.15
C ILE A 201 1.58 -10.73 -6.71
N PHE A 202 2.66 -10.10 -6.27
CA PHE A 202 3.87 -10.79 -5.82
C PHE A 202 3.68 -11.55 -4.50
N THR A 203 2.80 -11.08 -3.61
CA THR A 203 2.36 -11.86 -2.43
C THR A 203 1.76 -13.20 -2.86
N THR A 204 0.88 -13.18 -3.87
CA THR A 204 0.23 -14.39 -4.39
C THR A 204 1.22 -15.31 -5.09
N LEU A 205 2.10 -14.77 -5.93
CA LEU A 205 3.13 -15.55 -6.63
C LEU A 205 4.15 -16.19 -5.68
N LYS A 206 4.60 -15.46 -4.66
CA LYS A 206 5.49 -16.00 -3.61
C LYS A 206 4.81 -17.11 -2.82
N VAL A 207 3.53 -16.95 -2.46
CA VAL A 207 2.77 -18.04 -1.83
C VAL A 207 2.68 -19.26 -2.75
N LEU A 208 2.37 -19.07 -4.02
CA LEU A 208 2.31 -20.17 -4.99
C LEU A 208 3.66 -20.87 -5.19
N ASN A 209 4.77 -20.14 -5.11
CA ASN A 209 6.12 -20.70 -5.19
C ASN A 209 6.50 -21.50 -3.92
N LEU A 210 6.16 -20.98 -2.74
CA LEU A 210 6.59 -21.55 -1.45
C LEU A 210 5.64 -22.64 -0.90
N PHE A 211 4.35 -22.60 -1.24
CA PHE A 211 3.29 -23.50 -0.76
C PHE A 211 2.74 -24.34 -1.93
N ASN A 212 3.65 -25.01 -2.63
CA ASN A 212 3.39 -25.73 -3.89
C ASN A 212 3.17 -27.25 -3.73
N SER A 213 3.18 -27.78 -2.52
CA SER A 213 2.91 -29.19 -2.29
C SER A 213 1.41 -29.49 -2.44
N ARG A 214 1.08 -30.76 -2.65
CA ARG A 214 -0.31 -31.22 -2.81
C ARG A 214 -1.01 -31.51 -1.48
N ASP A 215 -0.43 -31.12 -0.34
CA ASP A 215 -1.06 -31.29 0.98
C ASP A 215 -2.19 -30.26 1.22
N ASP A 216 -3.03 -30.49 2.23
CA ASP A 216 -4.19 -29.65 2.50
C ASP A 216 -3.88 -28.35 3.26
N MET A 217 -2.69 -28.26 3.88
CA MET A 217 -2.22 -27.03 4.51
C MET A 217 -1.76 -26.04 3.45
N ASP A 218 -0.95 -26.47 2.47
CA ASP A 218 -0.53 -25.67 1.34
C ASP A 218 -1.73 -25.16 0.53
N LYS A 219 -2.70 -26.03 0.22
CA LYS A 219 -3.98 -25.60 -0.39
C LYS A 219 -4.68 -24.53 0.43
N GLY A 220 -4.72 -24.67 1.76
CA GLY A 220 -5.30 -23.67 2.65
C GLY A 220 -4.58 -22.32 2.62
N VAL A 221 -3.25 -22.33 2.56
CA VAL A 221 -2.42 -21.12 2.47
C VAL A 221 -2.57 -20.44 1.10
N VAL A 222 -2.58 -21.21 0.01
CA VAL A 222 -2.82 -20.71 -1.35
C VAL A 222 -4.22 -20.09 -1.48
N GLU A 223 -5.26 -20.77 -1.00
CA GLU A 223 -6.62 -20.22 -0.99
C GLU A 223 -6.73 -18.91 -0.18
N LEU A 224 -5.95 -18.76 0.89
CA LEU A 224 -5.91 -17.54 1.70
C LEU A 224 -5.23 -16.38 0.95
N ALA A 225 -4.17 -16.65 0.20
CA ALA A 225 -3.53 -15.65 -0.67
C ALA A 225 -4.46 -15.22 -1.82
N VAL A 226 -5.14 -16.18 -2.45
CA VAL A 226 -6.15 -15.91 -3.50
C VAL A 226 -7.34 -15.11 -2.94
N PHE A 227 -7.79 -15.38 -1.71
CA PHE A 227 -8.80 -14.56 -1.03
C PHE A 227 -8.31 -13.13 -0.76
N ASN A 228 -7.07 -12.97 -0.28
CA ASN A 228 -6.46 -11.66 -0.04
C ASN A 228 -6.34 -10.82 -1.33
N LEU A 229 -6.08 -11.46 -2.47
CA LEU A 229 -6.04 -10.85 -3.79
C LEU A 229 -7.46 -10.48 -4.27
N LEU A 230 -8.30 -11.48 -4.56
CA LEU A 230 -9.59 -11.34 -5.24
C LEU A 230 -10.71 -10.71 -4.40
N GLY A 231 -10.59 -10.69 -3.06
CA GLY A 231 -11.54 -10.01 -2.18
C GLY A 231 -13.00 -10.46 -2.36
N ASP A 232 -13.85 -9.55 -2.83
CA ASP A 232 -15.28 -9.83 -3.04
C ASP A 232 -15.53 -10.88 -4.12
N GLU A 233 -14.73 -10.93 -5.19
CA GLU A 233 -14.86 -11.94 -6.25
C GLU A 233 -14.64 -13.36 -5.72
N TYR A 234 -13.78 -13.53 -4.70
CA TYR A 234 -13.62 -14.80 -3.99
C TYR A 234 -14.85 -15.15 -3.14
N LEU A 235 -15.48 -14.15 -2.51
CA LEU A 235 -16.67 -14.34 -1.66
C LEU A 235 -17.92 -14.68 -2.47
N PHE A 236 -18.10 -14.09 -3.66
CA PHE A 236 -19.18 -14.44 -4.59
C PHE A 236 -19.14 -15.91 -5.04
N LYS A 237 -17.99 -16.59 -4.93
CA LYS A 237 -17.83 -18.02 -5.25
C LYS A 237 -18.44 -18.97 -4.20
N PHE A 238 -18.91 -18.47 -3.06
CA PHE A 238 -19.56 -19.28 -2.01
C PHE A 238 -21.09 -19.27 -2.17
N ARG A 239 -21.66 -20.46 -2.44
CA ARG A 239 -23.12 -20.66 -2.47
C ARG A 239 -23.77 -20.68 -1.09
N ASN A 240 -23.01 -21.02 -0.04
CA ASN A 240 -23.47 -20.97 1.34
C ASN A 240 -23.31 -19.54 1.87
N LEU A 241 -24.44 -18.87 2.12
CA LEU A 241 -24.47 -17.46 2.53
C LEU A 241 -23.91 -17.24 3.94
N ASP A 242 -24.08 -18.18 4.87
CA ASP A 242 -23.56 -18.07 6.23
C ASP A 242 -22.02 -18.13 6.23
N GLN A 243 -21.44 -19.07 5.46
CA GLN A 243 -19.99 -19.18 5.29
C GLN A 243 -19.41 -17.96 4.56
N ARG A 244 -20.15 -17.41 3.60
CA ARG A 244 -19.78 -16.17 2.91
C ARG A 244 -19.75 -14.98 3.88
N LYS A 245 -20.87 -14.72 4.58
CA LYS A 245 -21.01 -13.66 5.60
C LYS A 245 -19.93 -13.78 6.68
N LYS A 246 -19.61 -15.00 7.09
CA LYS A 246 -18.52 -15.26 8.03
C LYS A 246 -17.15 -14.83 7.50
N LEU A 247 -16.83 -15.14 6.24
CA LEU A 247 -15.57 -14.72 5.62
C LEU A 247 -15.53 -13.20 5.36
N GLU A 248 -16.66 -12.59 5.01
CA GLU A 248 -16.83 -11.12 4.94
C GLU A 248 -16.48 -10.48 6.30
N ASN A 249 -17.10 -10.94 7.38
CA ASN A 249 -16.85 -10.40 8.73
C ASN A 249 -15.41 -10.67 9.23
N ILE A 250 -14.77 -11.78 8.83
CA ILE A 250 -13.34 -12.05 9.11
C ILE A 250 -12.46 -11.04 8.37
N ARG A 251 -12.77 -10.70 7.12
CA ARG A 251 -12.04 -9.69 6.34
C ARG A 251 -12.19 -8.30 6.94
N GLU A 252 -13.39 -7.91 7.37
CA GLU A 252 -13.58 -6.58 7.99
C GLU A 252 -12.86 -6.48 9.34
N LEU A 253 -12.83 -7.56 10.14
CA LEU A 253 -11.99 -7.64 11.34
C LEU A 253 -10.48 -7.54 11.00
N PHE A 254 -10.01 -8.21 9.94
CA PHE A 254 -8.63 -8.11 9.47
C PHE A 254 -8.27 -6.68 9.05
N LYS A 255 -9.14 -6.00 8.29
CA LYS A 255 -8.99 -4.59 7.91
C LYS A 255 -8.90 -3.67 9.12
N LEU A 256 -9.78 -3.84 10.12
CA LEU A 256 -9.78 -3.05 11.34
C LEU A 256 -8.49 -3.27 12.16
N VAL A 257 -8.05 -4.51 12.33
CA VAL A 257 -6.77 -4.83 12.98
C VAL A 257 -5.60 -4.15 12.26
N ARG A 258 -5.57 -4.20 10.92
CA ARG A 258 -4.55 -3.54 10.08
C ARG A 258 -4.58 -2.01 10.24
N GLN A 259 -5.77 -1.42 10.28
CA GLN A 259 -5.94 0.03 10.41
C GLN A 259 -5.53 0.53 11.81
N VAL A 260 -5.83 -0.24 12.85
CA VAL A 260 -5.38 0.03 14.22
C VAL A 260 -3.86 -0.17 14.37
N SER A 261 -3.25 -1.16 13.70
CA SER A 261 -1.78 -1.30 13.73
C SER A 261 -1.04 -0.19 12.99
N TYR A 262 -1.57 0.31 11.87
CA TYR A 262 -1.07 1.55 11.25
C TYR A 262 -1.14 2.72 12.23
N LEU A 263 -2.32 3.00 12.80
CA LEU A 263 -2.51 4.10 13.76
C LEU A 263 -1.54 4.06 14.95
N ILE A 264 -1.29 2.86 15.49
CA ILE A 264 -0.38 2.62 16.63
C ILE A 264 1.08 2.89 16.28
N LEU A 265 1.53 2.52 15.08
CA LEU A 265 2.92 2.70 14.64
C LEU A 265 3.15 4.10 14.07
N ASP A 266 2.29 4.54 13.16
CA ASP A 266 2.41 5.82 12.45
C ASP A 266 2.29 6.99 13.42
N GLY A 267 1.43 6.86 14.44
CA GLY A 267 1.36 7.83 15.54
C GLY A 267 2.66 7.99 16.32
N TYR A 268 3.56 7.00 16.34
CA TYR A 268 4.88 7.11 16.97
C TYR A 268 5.90 7.86 16.11
N PHE A 269 5.71 7.91 14.78
CA PHE A 269 6.61 8.61 13.84
C PHE A 269 6.18 10.03 13.51
N SER A 270 4.90 10.35 13.68
CA SER A 270 4.38 11.67 13.36
C SER A 270 4.99 12.75 14.24
N GLN A 271 5.62 13.76 13.61
CA GLN A 271 6.00 15.01 14.27
C GLN A 271 4.79 15.70 14.94
N ASN A 272 3.58 15.46 14.40
CA ASN A 272 2.32 15.90 14.99
C ASN A 272 1.63 14.70 15.67
N PHE A 273 1.93 14.48 16.95
CA PHE A 273 1.40 13.36 17.73
C PHE A 273 -0.09 13.55 18.06
N VAL A 274 -0.95 12.60 17.66
CA VAL A 274 -2.30 12.47 18.23
C VAL A 274 -2.25 11.41 19.32
N ASN A 275 -2.57 11.80 20.55
CA ASN A 275 -2.56 10.90 21.71
C ASN A 275 -3.72 9.90 21.66
N VAL A 276 -3.51 8.78 20.97
CA VAL A 276 -4.44 7.66 20.92
C VAL A 276 -3.98 6.58 21.89
N ASN A 277 -4.84 6.19 22.85
CA ASN A 277 -4.54 5.12 23.79
C ASN A 277 -4.80 3.73 23.14
N PRO A 278 -3.77 2.90 22.86
CA PRO A 278 -3.96 1.62 22.20
C PRO A 278 -4.80 0.63 23.02
N HIS A 279 -4.74 0.70 24.35
CA HIS A 279 -5.55 -0.14 25.23
C HIS A 279 -7.03 0.21 25.13
N TRP A 280 -7.37 1.49 24.97
CA TRP A 280 -8.75 1.92 24.75
C TRP A 280 -9.30 1.39 23.42
N LEU A 281 -8.50 1.47 22.33
CA LEU A 281 -8.88 0.89 21.03
C LEU A 281 -9.17 -0.61 21.14
N ILE A 282 -8.31 -1.37 21.82
CA ILE A 282 -8.47 -2.82 21.97
C ILE A 282 -9.70 -3.16 22.82
N LEU A 283 -10.01 -2.38 23.85
CA LEU A 283 -11.17 -2.59 24.72
C LEU A 283 -12.52 -2.15 24.10
N ASN A 284 -12.49 -1.24 23.12
CA ASN A 284 -13.69 -0.65 22.49
C ASN A 284 -13.77 -0.95 20.98
N VAL A 285 -13.12 -2.05 20.54
CA VAL A 285 -13.05 -2.45 19.14
C VAL A 285 -14.42 -2.78 18.54
N ASP A 286 -15.40 -3.15 19.36
CA ASP A 286 -16.80 -3.39 19.01
C ASP A 286 -17.58 -2.09 18.77
N VAL A 287 -17.24 -1.02 19.49
CA VAL A 287 -17.78 0.33 19.27
C VAL A 287 -17.21 0.86 17.96
N MET A 288 -15.90 0.73 17.74
CA MET A 288 -15.28 1.07 16.45
C MET A 288 -15.83 0.23 15.29
N PHE A 289 -16.21 -1.03 15.50
CA PHE A 289 -16.82 -1.82 14.42
C PHE A 289 -18.25 -1.37 14.10
N ARG A 290 -19.06 -1.01 15.11
CA ARG A 290 -20.50 -0.76 14.94
C ARG A 290 -20.85 0.71 14.66
N ASP A 291 -20.28 1.64 15.42
CA ASP A 291 -20.62 3.05 15.34
C ASP A 291 -19.89 3.74 14.19
N LYS A 292 -20.66 4.37 13.29
CA LYS A 292 -20.12 5.10 12.15
C LYS A 292 -19.18 6.22 12.60
N SER A 293 -19.51 6.95 13.67
CA SER A 293 -18.71 8.10 14.12
C SER A 293 -17.31 7.70 14.57
N TYR A 294 -17.15 6.49 15.12
CA TYR A 294 -15.83 5.96 15.51
C TYR A 294 -15.05 5.38 14.32
N ARG A 295 -15.73 4.81 13.30
CA ARG A 295 -15.08 4.47 12.02
C ARG A 295 -14.61 5.74 11.31
N ASP A 296 -15.49 6.72 11.14
CA ASP A 296 -15.18 8.01 10.54
C ASP A 296 -14.01 8.70 11.28
N LEU A 297 -13.95 8.62 12.63
CA LEU A 297 -12.80 9.12 13.40
C LEU A 297 -11.51 8.35 13.10
N LEU A 298 -11.57 7.01 13.06
CA LEU A 298 -10.41 6.16 12.74
C LEU A 298 -9.90 6.42 11.32
N ASP A 299 -10.79 6.57 10.35
CA ASP A 299 -10.48 6.93 8.97
C ASP A 299 -9.82 8.32 8.91
N ASN A 300 -10.42 9.33 9.56
CA ASN A 300 -9.85 10.68 9.65
C ASN A 300 -8.44 10.71 10.28
N LEU A 301 -8.18 9.89 11.29
CA LEU A 301 -6.84 9.77 11.88
C LEU A 301 -5.83 9.11 10.92
N ASN A 302 -6.26 8.12 10.14
CA ASN A 302 -5.42 7.51 9.11
C ASN A 302 -5.16 8.48 7.94
N VAL A 303 -6.15 9.29 7.53
CA VAL A 303 -5.95 10.39 6.57
C VAL A 303 -4.95 11.41 7.12
N PHE A 304 -5.09 11.81 8.39
CA PHE A 304 -4.20 12.77 9.03
C PHE A 304 -2.74 12.29 9.05
N TYR A 305 -2.49 11.06 9.50
CA TYR A 305 -1.15 10.50 9.48
C TYR A 305 -0.64 10.25 8.06
N THR A 306 -1.50 9.87 7.13
CA THR A 306 -1.11 9.72 5.71
C THR A 306 -0.65 11.04 5.11
N LYS A 307 -1.38 12.15 5.33
CA LYS A 307 -0.98 13.48 4.85
C LYS A 307 0.24 14.05 5.56
N THR A 308 0.42 13.72 6.84
CA THR A 308 1.54 14.25 7.66
C THR A 308 2.85 13.49 7.43
N ILE A 309 2.77 12.16 7.33
CA ILE A 309 3.94 11.27 7.25
C ILE A 309 4.23 10.91 5.79
N TYR A 310 3.30 10.27 5.09
CA TYR A 310 3.57 9.77 3.73
C TYR A 310 3.54 10.89 2.69
N GLN A 311 2.45 11.64 2.64
CA GLN A 311 2.13 12.59 1.56
C GLN A 311 2.47 14.04 1.91
N SER A 312 3.45 14.28 2.79
CA SER A 312 3.98 15.63 2.95
C SER A 312 4.60 16.09 1.61
N PRO A 313 4.57 17.38 1.24
CA PRO A 313 5.19 17.84 -0.01
C PRO A 313 6.70 17.57 -0.09
N GLU A 314 7.36 17.32 1.05
CA GLU A 314 8.75 16.91 1.10
C GLU A 314 8.92 15.45 0.70
N ASN A 315 8.14 14.58 1.34
CA ASN A 315 8.22 13.15 1.15
C ASN A 315 7.70 12.71 -0.23
N MET A 316 6.77 13.47 -0.83
CA MET A 316 6.34 13.25 -2.21
C MET A 316 7.41 13.64 -3.24
N TYR A 317 8.17 14.72 -3.03
CA TYR A 317 9.31 15.05 -3.89
C TYR A 317 10.32 13.89 -3.93
N TYR A 318 10.67 13.39 -2.74
CA TYR A 318 11.59 12.27 -2.60
C TYR A 318 11.02 10.95 -3.17
N HIS A 319 9.72 10.69 -3.00
CA HIS A 319 9.02 9.57 -3.64
C HIS A 319 9.14 9.65 -5.17
N HIS A 320 8.72 10.74 -5.80
CA HIS A 320 8.73 10.85 -7.28
C HIS A 320 10.15 10.80 -7.86
N LYS A 321 11.15 11.41 -7.20
CA LYS A 321 12.56 11.29 -7.61
C LYS A 321 13.07 9.85 -7.53
N LEU A 322 12.79 9.14 -6.44
CA LEU A 322 13.20 7.74 -6.27
C LEU A 322 12.43 6.81 -7.22
N VAL A 323 11.15 7.08 -7.50
CA VAL A 323 10.37 6.37 -8.54
C VAL A 323 11.11 6.44 -9.88
N GLN A 324 11.49 7.64 -10.33
CA GLN A 324 12.21 7.83 -11.60
C GLN A 324 13.60 7.16 -11.60
N LYS A 325 14.36 7.23 -10.50
CA LYS A 325 15.70 6.63 -10.45
C LYS A 325 15.67 5.10 -10.37
N ILE A 326 14.78 4.51 -9.59
CA ILE A 326 14.60 3.05 -9.52
C ILE A 326 14.06 2.50 -10.85
N GLU A 327 13.11 3.21 -11.50
CA GLU A 327 12.60 2.87 -12.85
C GLU A 327 13.76 2.75 -13.85
N ARG A 328 14.66 3.72 -13.87
CA ARG A 328 15.80 3.76 -14.80
C ARG A 328 16.91 2.78 -14.43
N GLU A 329 17.43 2.84 -13.21
CA GLU A 329 18.67 2.15 -12.81
C GLU A 329 18.47 0.67 -12.45
N VAL A 330 17.33 0.32 -11.84
CA VAL A 330 17.01 -1.07 -11.50
C VAL A 330 16.29 -1.74 -12.67
N PHE A 331 15.11 -1.25 -13.05
CA PHE A 331 14.25 -1.98 -13.99
C PHE A 331 14.67 -1.81 -15.46
N GLN A 332 14.72 -0.57 -15.98
CA GLN A 332 14.99 -0.31 -17.39
C GLN A 332 16.40 -0.73 -17.82
N LYS A 333 17.43 -0.29 -17.08
CA LYS A 333 18.85 -0.47 -17.42
C LYS A 333 19.33 -1.92 -17.29
N LYS A 334 18.90 -2.63 -16.24
CA LYS A 334 19.36 -4.01 -15.99
C LYS A 334 18.48 -5.03 -16.69
N TYR A 335 17.17 -4.96 -16.54
CA TYR A 335 16.28 -6.02 -17.03
C TYR A 335 15.82 -5.76 -18.47
N GLY A 336 15.43 -4.54 -18.81
CA GLY A 336 14.74 -4.29 -20.08
C GLY A 336 13.45 -5.11 -20.17
N LYS A 337 12.99 -5.43 -21.38
CA LYS A 337 11.78 -6.26 -21.63
C LYS A 337 11.96 -7.76 -21.27
N ARG A 338 12.89 -8.12 -20.38
CA ARG A 338 13.13 -9.51 -19.91
C ARG A 338 12.18 -9.87 -18.76
N TRP A 339 10.88 -9.81 -19.03
CA TRP A 339 9.81 -9.91 -18.02
C TRP A 339 9.87 -11.19 -17.17
N GLY A 340 10.07 -12.36 -17.80
CA GLY A 340 10.17 -13.64 -17.08
C GLY A 340 11.35 -13.73 -16.11
N GLU A 341 12.48 -13.09 -16.44
CA GLU A 341 13.66 -12.99 -15.56
C GLU A 341 13.38 -12.04 -14.39
N LEU A 342 12.85 -10.84 -14.69
CA LEU A 342 12.46 -9.85 -13.69
C LEU A 342 11.46 -10.41 -12.68
N ILE A 343 10.36 -11.03 -13.13
CA ILE A 343 9.36 -11.66 -12.25
C ILE A 343 9.98 -12.75 -11.38
N SER A 344 10.92 -13.55 -11.93
CA SER A 344 11.62 -14.58 -11.15
C SER A 344 12.52 -13.97 -10.07
N HIS A 345 13.25 -12.91 -10.39
CA HIS A 345 14.09 -12.19 -9.42
C HIS A 345 13.26 -11.50 -8.32
N ILE A 346 12.04 -11.04 -8.63
CA ILE A 346 11.11 -10.49 -7.62
C ILE A 346 10.61 -11.58 -6.67
N ILE A 347 10.19 -12.75 -7.20
CA ILE A 347 9.73 -13.89 -6.38
C ILE A 347 10.86 -14.37 -5.46
N ASP A 348 12.09 -14.41 -5.96
CA ASP A 348 13.28 -14.87 -5.24
C ASP A 348 14.00 -13.79 -4.40
N ASN A 349 13.46 -12.57 -4.31
CA ASN A 349 14.05 -11.42 -3.57
C ASN A 349 15.42 -10.93 -4.06
N ARG A 350 15.84 -11.30 -5.27
CA ARG A 350 17.18 -10.97 -5.79
C ARG A 350 17.37 -9.49 -6.13
N LEU A 351 16.27 -8.71 -6.16
CA LEU A 351 16.32 -7.28 -6.42
C LEU A 351 16.56 -6.43 -5.17
N ASP A 352 16.39 -6.97 -3.96
CA ASP A 352 16.35 -6.13 -2.75
C ASP A 352 17.66 -5.36 -2.54
N ASP A 353 18.81 -6.03 -2.69
CA ASP A 353 20.13 -5.39 -2.58
C ASP A 353 20.32 -4.30 -3.66
N GLU A 354 19.86 -4.56 -4.90
CA GLU A 354 19.92 -3.60 -6.00
C GLU A 354 19.06 -2.34 -5.74
N ILE A 355 17.91 -2.52 -5.09
CA ILE A 355 16.99 -1.46 -4.73
C ILE A 355 17.53 -0.67 -3.52
N LEU A 356 18.11 -1.35 -2.52
CA LEU A 356 18.77 -0.73 -1.37
C LEU A 356 19.92 0.17 -1.84
N GLU A 357 20.86 -0.37 -2.62
CA GLU A 357 21.99 0.37 -3.22
C GLU A 357 21.50 1.62 -3.97
N THR A 358 20.47 1.47 -4.81
CA THR A 358 19.89 2.58 -5.57
C THR A 358 19.27 3.66 -4.67
N ILE A 359 18.64 3.29 -3.55
CA ILE A 359 18.07 4.24 -2.57
C ILE A 359 19.18 4.93 -1.79
N GLU A 360 20.17 4.19 -1.29
CA GLU A 360 21.30 4.74 -0.52
C GLU A 360 22.10 5.75 -1.36
N ASP A 361 22.45 5.40 -2.60
CA ASP A 361 23.11 6.28 -3.58
C ASP A 361 22.29 7.54 -3.96
N SER A 362 21.02 7.59 -3.58
CA SER A 362 20.14 8.72 -3.87
C SER A 362 20.06 9.73 -2.73
N THR A 363 20.28 9.31 -1.48
CA THR A 363 20.14 10.17 -0.29
C THR A 363 20.97 11.46 -0.39
N ASN A 364 22.16 11.40 -1.00
CA ASN A 364 23.02 12.57 -1.22
C ASN A 364 22.53 13.50 -2.36
N LEU A 365 21.88 12.97 -3.40
CA LEU A 365 21.30 13.77 -4.51
C LEU A 365 20.03 14.53 -4.09
N ILE A 366 19.45 14.12 -2.95
CA ILE A 366 18.14 14.51 -2.47
C ILE A 366 18.16 15.83 -1.67
N ALA A 367 19.35 16.37 -1.36
CA ALA A 367 19.53 17.60 -0.58
C ALA A 367 19.13 18.90 -1.32
N GLU A 368 19.25 18.98 -2.65
CA GLU A 368 18.90 20.17 -3.44
C GLU A 368 17.43 20.12 -3.90
N ARG A 369 16.51 20.32 -2.96
CA ARG A 369 15.07 20.29 -3.23
C ARG A 369 14.55 21.61 -3.87
N PRO A 370 13.97 21.59 -5.08
CA PRO A 370 13.21 22.72 -5.62
C PRO A 370 11.96 22.97 -4.77
N LYS A 371 11.50 24.22 -4.77
CA LYS A 371 10.29 24.60 -4.02
C LYS A 371 9.08 23.82 -4.55
N HIS A 372 8.27 23.32 -3.62
CA HIS A 372 6.93 22.83 -3.95
C HIS A 372 6.12 24.00 -4.50
N PHE A 373 5.65 23.87 -5.73
CA PHE A 373 4.94 24.92 -6.44
C PHE A 373 3.44 24.85 -6.16
N ALA A 374 2.86 23.67 -6.39
CA ALA A 374 1.44 23.42 -6.21
C ALA A 374 1.17 21.94 -5.92
N ARG A 375 0.03 21.71 -5.25
CA ARG A 375 -0.64 20.41 -5.19
C ARG A 375 -2.05 20.57 -5.72
N ILE A 376 -2.42 19.76 -6.70
CA ILE A 376 -3.78 19.66 -7.25
C ILE A 376 -4.44 18.43 -6.64
N ILE A 377 -5.73 18.51 -6.33
CA ILE A 377 -6.52 17.39 -5.79
C ILE A 377 -7.58 17.01 -6.84
N SER A 378 -7.68 15.73 -7.19
CA SER A 378 -8.79 15.20 -8.01
C SER A 378 -9.40 13.97 -7.35
N SER A 379 -10.72 13.89 -7.29
CA SER A 379 -11.43 12.69 -6.83
C SER A 379 -11.29 11.53 -7.81
N GLU A 380 -11.17 11.82 -9.11
CA GLU A 380 -11.13 10.82 -10.17
C GLU A 380 -9.95 11.09 -11.12
N LEU A 381 -9.11 10.07 -11.32
CA LEU A 381 -8.11 10.04 -12.39
C LEU A 381 -8.12 8.63 -13.00
N PRO A 382 -8.57 8.46 -14.26
CA PRO A 382 -8.38 7.22 -14.98
C PRO A 382 -6.90 7.09 -15.36
N LYS A 383 -6.29 5.93 -15.06
CA LYS A 383 -4.89 5.61 -15.40
C LYS A 383 -3.87 6.65 -14.88
N PRO A 384 -3.70 6.77 -13.54
CA PRO A 384 -2.82 7.77 -12.92
C PRO A 384 -1.33 7.65 -13.30
N VAL A 385 -0.82 6.45 -13.59
CA VAL A 385 0.60 6.20 -13.92
C VAL A 385 0.86 6.50 -15.41
N THR A 386 -0.07 6.13 -16.30
CA THR A 386 -0.07 6.61 -17.69
C THR A 386 -0.08 8.13 -17.72
N LEU A 387 -0.93 8.76 -16.90
CA LEU A 387 -1.03 10.21 -16.83
C LEU A 387 0.26 10.84 -16.27
N GLU A 388 0.86 10.29 -15.21
CA GLU A 388 2.16 10.75 -14.70
C GLU A 388 3.25 10.70 -15.77
N ASN A 389 3.34 9.59 -16.53
CA ASN A 389 4.29 9.43 -17.63
C ASN A 389 4.14 10.52 -18.71
N ASN A 390 2.92 10.94 -19.02
CA ASN A 390 2.64 11.98 -20.02
C ASN A 390 2.90 13.41 -19.48
N LEU A 391 2.62 13.66 -18.20
CA LEU A 391 2.68 15.00 -17.59
C LEU A 391 4.08 15.40 -17.12
N PHE A 392 4.80 14.48 -16.47
CA PHE A 392 5.99 14.79 -15.68
C PHE A 392 7.30 14.37 -16.36
N GLY A 393 7.40 14.56 -17.68
CA GLY A 393 8.58 14.17 -18.48
C GLY A 393 9.88 14.81 -18.00
N ASP A 394 9.97 16.15 -18.12
CA ASP A 394 11.10 16.97 -17.63
C ASP A 394 10.72 17.79 -16.38
N LEU A 395 9.52 17.60 -15.83
CA LEU A 395 9.03 18.30 -14.64
C LEU A 395 9.21 17.44 -13.40
N ASP A 396 9.67 18.05 -12.32
CA ASP A 396 9.70 17.39 -11.03
C ASP A 396 8.30 17.36 -10.41
N GLY A 397 7.81 16.14 -10.15
CA GLY A 397 6.47 15.91 -9.65
C GLY A 397 5.94 14.52 -10.01
N GLY A 398 4.65 14.33 -9.76
CA GLY A 398 3.95 13.10 -10.07
C GLY A 398 2.57 13.03 -9.42
N ILE A 399 1.98 11.83 -9.46
CA ILE A 399 0.61 11.55 -9.04
C ILE A 399 0.62 10.44 -8.00
N ILE A 400 -0.12 10.63 -6.90
CA ILE A 400 -0.28 9.60 -5.87
C ILE A 400 -1.73 9.52 -5.41
N LYS A 401 -2.23 8.30 -5.14
CA LYS A 401 -3.55 8.12 -4.51
C LYS A 401 -3.44 8.26 -3.00
N ASN A 402 -4.25 9.14 -2.41
CA ASN A 402 -4.54 9.14 -0.98
C ASN A 402 -5.60 8.09 -0.67
N VAL A 403 -5.17 6.87 -0.36
CA VAL A 403 -6.07 5.71 -0.15
C VAL A 403 -7.11 5.95 0.94
N SER A 404 -6.75 6.62 2.03
CA SER A 404 -7.66 6.84 3.16
C SER A 404 -8.72 7.91 2.90
N ALA A 405 -8.52 8.77 1.90
CA ALA A 405 -9.44 9.85 1.56
C ALA A 405 -9.95 9.78 0.10
N ASP A 406 -9.74 8.64 -0.56
CA ASP A 406 -10.18 8.25 -1.90
C ASP A 406 -10.08 9.36 -2.98
N HIS A 407 -8.94 10.05 -3.02
CA HIS A 407 -8.61 11.03 -4.05
C HIS A 407 -7.14 10.90 -4.48
N TYR A 408 -6.80 11.53 -5.59
CA TYR A 408 -5.45 11.70 -6.07
C TYR A 408 -4.91 13.08 -5.69
N GLU A 409 -3.64 13.10 -5.30
CA GLU A 409 -2.85 14.31 -5.08
C GLU A 409 -1.80 14.35 -6.20
N ILE A 410 -1.80 15.43 -7.00
CA ILE A 410 -0.81 15.69 -8.05
C ILE A 410 0.13 16.77 -7.53
N ASP A 411 1.41 16.44 -7.36
CA ASP A 411 2.41 17.36 -6.84
C ASP A 411 3.31 17.90 -7.95
N ILE A 412 3.54 19.22 -7.93
CA ILE A 412 4.40 19.93 -8.88
C ILE A 412 5.50 20.65 -8.09
N TYR A 413 6.76 20.41 -8.45
CA TYR A 413 7.94 21.04 -7.87
C TYR A 413 8.64 21.86 -8.94
N LEU A 414 8.53 23.18 -8.81
CA LEU A 414 9.11 24.10 -9.78
C LEU A 414 9.36 25.45 -9.10
N GLU A 415 10.54 26.01 -9.32
CA GLU A 415 10.77 27.42 -9.10
C GLU A 415 10.77 28.08 -10.49
N PRO A 416 9.63 28.67 -10.93
CA PRO A 416 9.51 29.17 -12.29
C PRO A 416 10.48 30.34 -12.52
N LYS A 417 11.40 30.16 -13.48
CA LYS A 417 12.45 31.13 -13.82
C LYS A 417 12.19 31.82 -15.16
N CYS A 418 11.36 31.21 -16.02
CA CYS A 418 10.96 31.76 -17.31
C CYS A 418 9.47 31.47 -17.63
N THR A 419 8.97 32.03 -18.72
CA THR A 419 7.60 31.81 -19.19
C THR A 419 7.33 30.35 -19.57
N ASP A 420 8.34 29.62 -20.06
CA ASP A 420 8.20 28.19 -20.41
C ASP A 420 7.84 27.33 -19.19
N ASP A 421 8.35 27.68 -18.00
CA ASP A 421 8.01 27.00 -16.75
C ASP A 421 6.53 27.20 -16.38
N ILE A 422 5.99 28.40 -16.65
CA ILE A 422 4.56 28.71 -16.46
C ILE A 422 3.73 27.92 -17.48
N PHE A 423 4.12 27.89 -18.76
CA PHE A 423 3.42 27.10 -19.78
C PHE A 423 3.43 25.59 -19.47
N LYS A 424 4.53 25.05 -18.92
CA LYS A 424 4.60 23.67 -18.45
C LYS A 424 3.57 23.39 -17.34
N ILE A 425 3.45 24.28 -16.35
CA ILE A 425 2.41 24.18 -15.30
C ILE A 425 1.01 24.24 -15.92
N CYS A 426 0.74 25.20 -16.80
CA CYS A 426 -0.57 25.35 -17.44
C CYS A 426 -0.94 24.11 -18.26
N ARG A 427 0.01 23.45 -18.94
CA ARG A 427 -0.21 22.17 -19.62
C ARG A 427 -0.59 21.04 -18.66
N VAL A 428 0.08 20.94 -17.50
CA VAL A 428 -0.26 19.95 -16.47
C VAL A 428 -1.68 20.16 -15.94
N VAL A 429 -2.03 21.40 -15.60
CA VAL A 429 -3.39 21.76 -15.16
C VAL A 429 -4.40 21.46 -16.28
N PHE A 430 -4.14 21.89 -17.50
CA PHE A 430 -5.02 21.71 -18.65
C PHE A 430 -5.32 20.23 -18.93
N GLU A 431 -4.29 19.38 -18.99
CA GLU A 431 -4.43 17.96 -19.30
C GLU A 431 -5.08 17.15 -18.16
N LEU A 432 -5.03 17.66 -16.92
CA LEU A 432 -5.86 17.14 -15.82
C LEU A 432 -7.33 17.52 -16.04
N TYR A 433 -7.63 18.81 -16.23
CA TYR A 433 -9.00 19.31 -16.41
C TYR A 433 -9.69 18.74 -17.66
N SER A 434 -8.96 18.56 -18.77
CA SER A 434 -9.47 18.01 -20.03
C SER A 434 -9.92 16.54 -19.92
N ARG A 435 -9.45 15.84 -18.89
CA ARG A 435 -9.78 14.43 -18.58
C ARG A 435 -10.85 14.29 -17.49
N THR A 436 -11.13 15.34 -16.72
CA THR A 436 -12.10 15.33 -15.62
C THR A 436 -13.39 16.12 -15.89
N MET A 437 -13.48 16.89 -16.98
CA MET A 437 -14.66 17.69 -17.34
C MET A 437 -15.15 17.45 -18.77
N GLU A 438 -16.39 17.85 -19.08
CA GLU A 438 -16.93 17.77 -20.45
C GLU A 438 -16.19 18.75 -21.40
N ARG A 439 -15.98 18.31 -22.65
CA ARG A 439 -15.12 19.02 -23.64
C ARG A 439 -15.47 20.50 -23.89
N ALA A 440 -16.73 20.91 -23.69
CA ALA A 440 -17.18 22.27 -24.00
C ALA A 440 -16.61 23.31 -23.02
N ASP A 441 -16.59 23.01 -21.73
CA ASP A 441 -16.11 23.93 -20.69
C ASP A 441 -14.58 24.14 -20.81
N VAL A 442 -13.89 23.05 -21.12
CA VAL A 442 -12.43 22.99 -21.33
C VAL A 442 -11.99 23.96 -22.43
N GLN A 443 -12.73 24.05 -23.54
CA GLN A 443 -12.40 24.93 -24.67
C GLN A 443 -12.41 26.42 -24.27
N SER A 444 -13.40 26.85 -23.48
CA SER A 444 -13.48 28.24 -22.99
C SER A 444 -12.36 28.59 -22.01
N LEU A 445 -11.87 27.59 -21.26
CA LEU A 445 -10.75 27.74 -20.35
C LEU A 445 -9.41 27.94 -21.09
N ILE A 446 -9.22 27.28 -22.25
CA ILE A 446 -8.01 27.44 -23.09
C ILE A 446 -7.88 28.89 -23.51
N GLU A 447 -8.94 29.45 -24.11
CA GLU A 447 -8.95 30.82 -24.65
C GLU A 447 -8.61 31.84 -23.56
N GLY A 448 -9.14 31.66 -22.34
CA GLY A 448 -8.80 32.50 -21.19
C GLY A 448 -7.37 32.32 -20.65
N PHE A 449 -6.82 31.09 -20.64
CA PHE A 449 -5.45 30.85 -20.17
C PHE A 449 -4.38 31.34 -21.16
N GLU A 450 -4.62 31.20 -22.47
CA GLU A 450 -3.73 31.75 -23.50
C GLU A 450 -3.72 33.29 -23.44
N GLU A 451 -4.88 33.92 -23.30
CA GLU A 451 -4.99 35.38 -23.13
C GLU A 451 -4.27 35.91 -21.87
N VAL A 452 -4.25 35.14 -20.78
CA VAL A 452 -3.48 35.46 -19.56
C VAL A 452 -1.98 35.24 -19.76
N GLY A 453 -1.59 34.18 -20.47
CA GLY A 453 -0.19 33.86 -20.80
C GLY A 453 0.47 34.94 -21.67
N GLU A 454 -0.23 35.42 -22.70
CA GLU A 454 0.28 36.48 -23.59
C GLU A 454 0.50 37.83 -22.89
N LYS A 455 -0.21 38.09 -21.78
CA LYS A 455 -0.13 39.36 -21.03
C LYS A 455 0.95 39.38 -19.94
N LEU A 456 1.63 38.25 -19.68
CA LEU A 456 2.63 38.11 -18.61
C LEU A 456 4.05 38.52 -19.06
N VAL A 457 4.34 39.83 -19.01
CA VAL A 457 5.71 40.35 -19.19
C VAL A 457 6.51 40.17 -17.89
N ILE A 458 7.45 39.24 -17.87
CA ILE A 458 8.27 38.94 -16.69
C ILE A 458 9.35 40.02 -16.47
N SER A 459 9.07 40.98 -15.59
CA SER A 459 10.11 41.72 -14.86
C SER A 459 9.68 42.02 -13.42
N THR A 460 10.32 41.35 -12.45
CA THR A 460 10.10 41.49 -10.99
C THR A 460 8.65 41.30 -10.50
N LEU A 461 8.36 40.11 -9.96
CA LEU A 461 7.04 39.76 -9.41
C LEU A 461 6.74 40.49 -8.07
N ASN A 462 6.22 41.71 -8.16
CA ASN A 462 5.58 42.45 -7.07
C ASN A 462 4.14 42.79 -7.47
N ILE A 463 3.14 42.09 -6.90
CA ILE A 463 1.74 42.23 -7.31
C ILE A 463 0.96 43.12 -6.32
N PHE A 464 0.80 44.38 -6.72
CA PHE A 464 -0.27 45.33 -6.37
C PHE A 464 -0.56 46.07 -7.70
N LYS A 465 -1.76 46.51 -8.11
CA LYS A 465 -3.10 46.74 -7.54
C LYS A 465 -4.05 46.76 -8.77
N THR A 466 -5.38 46.58 -8.78
CA THR A 466 -6.46 46.54 -7.79
C THR A 466 -7.56 45.59 -8.33
N SER A 467 -8.75 45.58 -7.75
CA SER A 467 -10.00 45.12 -8.38
C SER A 467 -11.13 46.09 -8.06
N ASP A 468 -11.90 46.46 -9.07
CA ASP A 468 -13.36 46.65 -8.99
C ASP A 468 -13.86 45.65 -10.06
N GLU A 469 -14.32 44.43 -9.76
CA GLU A 469 -15.05 43.90 -8.60
C GLU A 469 -14.45 42.53 -8.18
N GLY A 470 -14.23 42.31 -6.88
CA GLY A 470 -13.30 41.26 -6.42
C GLY A 470 -13.91 39.97 -5.85
N ILE A 471 -13.81 38.86 -6.58
CA ILE A 471 -13.75 37.51 -5.97
C ILE A 471 -12.35 37.36 -5.37
N ASN A 472 -12.27 37.37 -4.03
CA ASN A 472 -11.00 37.34 -3.30
C ASN A 472 -10.46 35.91 -3.11
N TYR A 473 -9.61 35.44 -4.02
CA TYR A 473 -8.76 34.26 -3.78
C TYR A 473 -7.66 34.59 -2.77
N LYS A 474 -7.97 34.42 -1.49
CA LYS A 474 -7.04 34.70 -0.39
C LYS A 474 -6.14 33.48 -0.15
N CYS A 475 -4.95 33.48 -0.77
CA CYS A 475 -3.89 32.52 -0.42
C CYS A 475 -3.45 32.76 1.04
N THR A 476 -4.11 32.06 1.97
CA THR A 476 -3.83 32.19 3.40
C THR A 476 -2.58 31.40 3.72
N LYS A 477 -1.47 32.13 3.93
CA LYS A 477 -0.23 31.61 4.50
C LYS A 477 -0.51 31.03 5.90
N ARG A 478 -0.93 29.76 5.97
CA ARG A 478 -1.08 29.04 7.24
C ARG A 478 0.30 28.97 7.91
N LYS A 479 0.31 28.90 9.24
CA LYS A 479 1.51 28.94 10.11
C LYS A 479 2.58 27.85 9.86
N LEU A 480 2.39 26.98 8.86
CA LEU A 480 3.31 25.92 8.45
C LEU A 480 4.03 26.19 7.12
N GLY A 481 3.84 27.37 6.50
CA GLY A 481 4.73 27.85 5.42
C GLY A 481 4.42 27.36 4.00
N TYR A 482 3.31 26.65 3.78
CA TYR A 482 2.91 26.17 2.45
C TYR A 482 2.02 27.16 1.70
N SER A 483 2.21 27.23 0.37
CA SER A 483 1.23 27.77 -0.57
C SER A 483 0.35 26.63 -1.06
N SER A 484 -0.96 26.79 -0.99
CA SER A 484 -1.92 25.84 -1.57
C SER A 484 -2.89 26.62 -2.44
N ILE A 485 -2.97 26.26 -3.72
CA ILE A 485 -4.06 26.71 -4.58
C ILE A 485 -5.13 25.63 -4.45
N ILE A 486 -6.18 25.95 -3.69
CA ILE A 486 -7.42 25.18 -3.70
C ILE A 486 -8.30 25.88 -4.72
N PHE A 487 -8.70 25.14 -5.76
CA PHE A 487 -9.70 25.55 -6.73
C PHE A 487 -11.10 25.23 -6.18
#